data_AF-A0A838UQ20-F1
#
_entry.id   AF-A0A838UQ20-F1
#
_cell.length_a   1.000
_cell.length_b   1.000
_cell.length_c   1.000
_cell.angle_alpha   90.00
_cell.angle_beta   90.00
_cell.angle_gamma   90.00
#
_symmetry.space_group_name_H-M   'P 1'
#
loop_
_entity.id
_entity.type
_entity.pdbx_description
1 polymer ?
#
loop_
_entity_poly.entity_id
_entity_poly.type
_entity_poly.pdbx_seq_one_letter_code
_entity_poly.pdbx_strand_id
1 'polypeptide(L)'
;MTPLILVTNDDGIDSPGLHAAIRAAAPLGQVVAVAPRNQQTSMARALAGSPEGIVITQVTLPLPADVAYTAYSITATPALAAAYAILDILPRRPDLCISGINYGENIGATITASGTVGAALEASSFGVPALATSYQVPAHISHSREYVALDWTMATHFTQVVAEKMLRDGLPAGAVLLNLNVPVNATPQTPIQQTRQSRHLYYTWMKLPPTTDGAPPRLQKHIVHPTD
;
A
#
# COMPACT_ATOMS: atom_id res chain seq x y z
N MET A 1 19.63 9.08 -15.77
CA MET A 1 18.45 9.96 -15.59
C MET A 1 17.99 9.82 -14.15
N THR A 2 17.41 10.87 -13.55
CA THR A 2 16.79 10.77 -12.22
C THR A 2 15.65 9.75 -12.24
N PRO A 3 15.59 8.77 -11.32
CA PRO A 3 14.49 7.81 -11.26
C PRO A 3 13.13 8.50 -11.13
N LEU A 4 12.12 8.00 -11.82
CA LEU A 4 10.72 8.40 -11.65
C LEU A 4 10.01 7.33 -10.83
N ILE A 5 9.45 7.71 -9.69
CA ILE A 5 8.87 6.79 -8.72
C ILE A 5 7.38 7.10 -8.59
N LEU A 6 6.55 6.11 -8.90
CA LEU A 6 5.12 6.15 -8.65
C LEU A 6 4.85 5.74 -7.20
N VAL A 7 4.11 6.55 -6.45
CA VAL A 7 3.62 6.18 -5.11
C VAL A 7 2.09 6.07 -5.14
N THR A 8 1.53 5.02 -4.57
CA THR A 8 0.07 4.79 -4.48
C THR A 8 -0.26 4.04 -3.19
N ASN A 9 -1.54 3.81 -2.90
CA ASN A 9 -2.01 2.99 -1.79
C ASN A 9 -3.47 2.56 -1.97
N ASP A 10 -4.01 1.83 -1.00
CA ASP A 10 -5.44 1.56 -0.83
C ASP A 10 -6.09 2.30 0.35
N ASP A 11 -5.31 3.00 1.16
CA ASP A 11 -5.79 3.81 2.29
C ASP A 11 -6.29 5.21 1.87
N GLY A 12 -6.02 5.62 0.63
CA GLY A 12 -6.46 6.89 0.04
C GLY A 12 -5.42 8.00 0.09
N ILE A 13 -5.69 9.09 -0.63
CA ILE A 13 -4.78 10.21 -0.88
C ILE A 13 -4.35 10.95 0.40
N ASP A 14 -5.21 11.00 1.41
CA ASP A 14 -4.94 11.69 2.68
C ASP A 14 -4.29 10.79 3.74
N SER A 15 -3.96 9.54 3.39
CA SER A 15 -3.42 8.58 4.35
C SER A 15 -2.03 9.00 4.86
N PRO A 16 -1.78 8.97 6.18
CA PRO A 16 -0.45 9.22 6.73
C PRO A 16 0.58 8.17 6.28
N GLY A 17 0.14 6.97 5.93
CA GLY A 17 0.98 5.93 5.35
C GLY A 17 1.44 6.27 3.92
N LEU A 18 0.59 6.90 3.11
CA LEU A 18 0.99 7.42 1.80
C LEU A 18 2.03 8.53 1.95
N HIS A 19 1.81 9.45 2.90
CA HIS A 19 2.77 10.50 3.21
C HIS A 19 4.13 9.92 3.60
N ALA A 20 4.14 8.83 4.39
CA ALA A 20 5.36 8.11 4.74
C ALA A 20 6.04 7.47 3.52
N ALA A 21 5.30 6.86 2.61
CA ALA A 21 5.87 6.31 1.37
C ALA A 21 6.45 7.41 0.46
N ILE A 22 5.79 8.56 0.34
CA ILE A 22 6.31 9.72 -0.41
C ILE A 22 7.64 10.18 0.20
N ARG A 23 7.73 10.32 1.53
CA ARG A 23 8.98 10.68 2.20
C ARG A 23 10.08 9.64 1.98
N ALA A 24 9.74 8.35 1.97
CA ALA A 24 10.71 7.29 1.68
C ALA A 24 11.24 7.36 0.23
N ALA A 25 10.40 7.76 -0.71
CA ALA A 25 10.73 7.83 -2.13
C ALA A 25 11.45 9.13 -2.54
N ALA A 26 11.17 10.25 -1.87
CA ALA A 26 11.66 11.58 -2.27
C ALA A 26 13.19 11.70 -2.39
N PRO A 27 14.01 11.08 -1.52
CA PRO A 27 15.47 11.10 -1.67
C PRO A 27 15.99 10.30 -2.86
N LEU A 28 15.16 9.43 -3.46
CA LEU A 28 15.56 8.45 -4.47
C LEU A 28 15.30 8.91 -5.90
N GLY A 29 14.46 9.93 -6.09
CA GLY A 29 14.14 10.43 -7.43
C GLY A 29 12.93 11.36 -7.46
N GLN A 30 12.40 11.57 -8.67
CA GLN A 30 11.18 12.33 -8.90
C GLN A 30 9.97 11.51 -8.46
N VAL A 31 9.20 12.03 -7.49
CA VAL A 31 8.02 11.33 -6.95
C VAL A 31 6.74 11.88 -7.54
N VAL A 32 5.89 10.97 -8.03
CA VAL A 32 4.50 11.28 -8.38
C VAL A 32 3.59 10.32 -7.63
N ALA A 33 2.74 10.85 -6.77
CA ALA A 33 1.74 10.10 -6.03
C ALA A 33 0.39 10.13 -6.77
N VAL A 34 -0.23 8.97 -6.96
CA VAL A 34 -1.58 8.85 -7.50
C VAL A 34 -2.33 7.84 -6.66
N ALA A 35 -3.35 8.28 -5.92
CA ALA A 35 -4.05 7.43 -4.96
C ALA A 35 -5.56 7.65 -4.99
N PRO A 36 -6.36 6.64 -4.59
CA PRO A 36 -7.80 6.77 -4.47
C PRO A 36 -8.21 7.97 -3.61
N ARG A 37 -9.31 8.64 -3.96
CA ARG A 37 -9.87 9.73 -3.15
C ARG A 37 -10.23 9.28 -1.73
N ASN A 38 -10.77 8.06 -1.61
CA ASN A 38 -11.23 7.50 -0.35
C ASN A 38 -10.53 6.16 -0.09
N GLN A 39 -10.48 5.74 1.16
CA GLN A 39 -9.97 4.42 1.53
C GLN A 39 -10.78 3.29 0.89
N GLN A 40 -10.07 2.31 0.34
CA GLN A 40 -10.58 1.14 -0.35
C GLN A 40 -9.84 -0.14 0.08
N THR A 41 -9.91 -0.46 1.37
CA THR A 41 -9.36 -1.72 1.88
C THR A 41 -10.05 -2.93 1.24
N SER A 42 -9.32 -4.05 1.16
CA SER A 42 -9.82 -5.35 0.69
C SER A 42 -10.31 -5.38 -0.77
N MET A 43 -9.80 -4.49 -1.62
CA MET A 43 -10.16 -4.45 -3.04
C MET A 43 -9.43 -5.47 -3.92
N ALA A 44 -8.53 -6.29 -3.36
CA ALA A 44 -7.66 -7.16 -4.14
C ALA A 44 -7.03 -6.37 -5.30
N ARG A 45 -7.15 -6.89 -6.54
CA ARG A 45 -6.79 -6.17 -7.77
C ARG A 45 -8.02 -5.77 -8.59
N ALA A 46 -9.06 -5.26 -7.94
CA ALA A 46 -10.25 -4.75 -8.63
C ALA A 46 -9.88 -3.58 -9.56
N LEU A 47 -10.48 -3.57 -10.75
CA LEU A 47 -10.31 -2.53 -11.77
C LEU A 47 -11.65 -1.80 -11.96
N ALA A 48 -12.04 -1.04 -10.95
CA ALA A 48 -13.29 -0.29 -10.93
C ALA A 48 -13.06 1.21 -10.75
N GLY A 49 -13.85 2.01 -11.46
CA GLY A 49 -13.98 3.45 -11.28
C GLY A 49 -15.24 3.81 -10.48
N SER A 50 -15.38 5.08 -10.13
CA SER A 50 -16.64 5.63 -9.61
C SER A 50 -17.75 5.54 -10.68
N PRO A 51 -18.99 5.17 -10.29
CA PRO A 51 -20.14 5.18 -11.19
C PRO A 51 -20.40 6.55 -11.86
N GLU A 52 -20.00 7.63 -11.19
CA GLU A 52 -20.12 9.01 -11.65
C GLU A 52 -19.00 9.43 -12.62
N GLY A 53 -18.05 8.53 -12.89
CA GLY A 53 -16.91 8.76 -13.78
C GLY A 53 -15.56 8.90 -13.08
N ILE A 54 -14.49 8.80 -13.86
CA ILE A 54 -13.12 9.01 -13.38
C ILE A 54 -12.82 10.49 -13.32
N VAL A 55 -12.50 10.97 -12.12
CA VAL A 55 -12.06 12.34 -11.85
C VAL A 55 -10.66 12.27 -11.25
N ILE A 56 -9.71 12.94 -11.90
CA ILE A 56 -8.33 13.10 -11.44
C ILE A 56 -8.13 14.55 -11.03
N THR A 57 -7.61 14.79 -9.83
CA THR A 57 -7.41 16.12 -9.28
C THR A 57 -6.03 16.23 -8.68
N GLN A 58 -5.23 17.19 -9.13
CA GLN A 58 -3.95 17.50 -8.49
C GLN A 58 -4.21 18.10 -7.10
N VAL A 59 -3.50 17.63 -6.09
CA VAL A 59 -3.67 18.04 -4.69
C VAL A 59 -2.33 18.39 -4.05
N THR A 60 -2.39 19.22 -3.01
CA THR A 60 -1.25 19.51 -2.13
C THR A 60 -1.44 18.75 -0.83
N LEU A 61 -0.43 17.97 -0.45
CA LEU A 61 -0.42 17.18 0.79
C LEU A 61 0.29 17.95 1.90
N PRO A 62 -0.06 17.72 3.18
CA PRO A 62 0.58 18.36 4.34
C PRO A 62 1.95 17.74 4.64
N LEU A 63 2.86 17.79 3.68
CA LEU A 63 4.25 17.32 3.79
C LEU A 63 5.21 18.51 4.02
N PRO A 64 6.37 18.28 4.66
CA PRO A 64 7.41 19.29 4.79
C PRO A 64 7.83 19.88 3.44
N ALA A 65 8.18 21.17 3.41
CA ALA A 65 8.44 21.91 2.18
C ALA A 65 9.69 21.42 1.41
N ASP A 66 10.60 20.72 2.09
CA ASP A 66 11.79 20.09 1.52
C ASP A 66 11.51 18.73 0.86
N VAL A 67 10.30 18.18 1.00
CA VAL A 67 9.86 16.96 0.33
C VAL A 67 9.27 17.33 -1.03
N ALA A 68 10.02 17.09 -2.10
CA ALA A 68 9.56 17.32 -3.47
C ALA A 68 8.67 16.17 -3.98
N TYR A 69 7.45 16.49 -4.41
CA TYR A 69 6.50 15.53 -4.99
C TYR A 69 5.46 16.22 -5.89
N THR A 70 4.73 15.44 -6.68
CA THR A 70 3.43 15.82 -7.26
C THR A 70 2.40 14.80 -6.84
N ALA A 71 1.18 15.21 -6.48
CA ALA A 71 0.14 14.29 -6.00
C ALA A 71 -1.19 14.48 -6.72
N TYR A 72 -1.85 13.37 -7.03
CA TYR A 72 -3.17 13.33 -7.66
C TYR A 72 -4.12 12.41 -6.87
N SER A 73 -5.30 12.92 -6.57
CA SER A 73 -6.45 12.15 -6.10
C SER A 73 -7.24 11.62 -7.29
N ILE A 74 -7.67 10.35 -7.26
CA ILE A 74 -8.48 9.75 -8.32
C ILE A 74 -9.71 9.01 -7.77
N THR A 75 -10.86 9.11 -8.45
CA THR A 75 -12.09 8.34 -8.13
C THR A 75 -12.05 6.91 -8.69
N ALA A 76 -10.99 6.17 -8.38
CA ALA A 76 -10.74 4.82 -8.87
C ALA A 76 -10.23 3.88 -7.77
N THR A 77 -10.30 2.59 -8.04
CA THR A 77 -9.63 1.54 -7.27
C THR A 77 -8.11 1.68 -7.26
N PRO A 78 -7.40 1.15 -6.24
CA PRO A 78 -5.94 1.27 -6.13
C PRO A 78 -5.19 0.76 -7.38
N ALA A 79 -5.59 -0.40 -7.91
CA ALA A 79 -5.01 -0.95 -9.13
C ALA A 79 -5.29 -0.04 -10.33
N LEU A 80 -6.53 0.41 -10.50
CA LEU A 80 -6.88 1.32 -11.60
C LEU A 80 -6.17 2.69 -11.47
N ALA A 81 -5.94 3.19 -10.26
CA ALA A 81 -5.14 4.38 -10.00
C ALA A 81 -3.69 4.21 -10.49
N ALA A 82 -3.07 3.06 -10.22
CA ALA A 82 -1.74 2.74 -10.73
C ALA A 82 -1.71 2.68 -12.27
N ALA A 83 -2.74 2.09 -12.89
CA ALA A 83 -2.85 2.04 -14.36
C ALA A 83 -2.99 3.44 -14.98
N TYR A 84 -3.87 4.30 -14.45
CA TYR A 84 -3.99 5.70 -14.89
C TYR A 84 -2.69 6.47 -14.69
N ALA A 85 -2.00 6.25 -13.58
CA ALA A 85 -0.70 6.85 -13.35
C ALA A 85 0.27 6.51 -14.48
N ILE A 86 0.44 5.22 -14.78
CA ILE A 86 1.43 4.73 -15.75
C ILE A 86 1.07 5.12 -17.19
N LEU A 87 -0.22 5.12 -17.55
CA LEU A 87 -0.67 5.25 -18.94
C LEU A 87 -1.03 6.69 -19.35
N ASP A 88 -1.44 7.54 -18.41
CA ASP A 88 -2.01 8.86 -18.72
C ASP A 88 -1.30 10.01 -17.98
N ILE A 89 -1.01 9.85 -16.68
CA ILE A 89 -0.49 10.94 -15.85
C ILE A 89 1.03 11.08 -15.98
N LEU A 90 1.77 9.97 -15.95
CA LEU A 90 3.22 10.01 -15.94
C LEU A 90 3.77 10.28 -17.35
N PRO A 91 4.82 11.11 -17.49
CA PRO A 91 5.40 11.44 -18.79
C PRO A 91 6.17 10.28 -19.42
N ARG A 92 6.46 9.24 -18.64
CA ARG A 92 7.16 8.02 -19.03
C ARG A 92 6.84 6.92 -18.03
N ARG A 93 7.11 5.67 -18.40
CA ARG A 93 7.03 4.54 -17.47
C ARG A 93 7.90 4.82 -16.23
N PRO A 94 7.37 4.65 -15.01
CA PRO A 94 8.16 4.82 -13.80
C PRO A 94 9.21 3.71 -13.67
N ASP A 95 10.31 4.03 -12.99
CA ASP A 95 11.41 3.12 -12.70
C ASP A 95 11.09 2.22 -11.50
N LEU A 96 10.17 2.66 -10.63
CA LEU A 96 9.67 1.92 -9.48
C LEU A 96 8.23 2.35 -9.15
N CYS A 97 7.39 1.41 -8.74
CA CYS A 97 6.12 1.68 -8.07
C CYS A 97 6.20 1.26 -6.60
N ILE A 98 5.83 2.14 -5.69
CA ILE A 98 5.67 1.86 -4.26
C ILE A 98 4.18 1.97 -3.92
N SER A 99 3.57 0.85 -3.53
CA SER A 99 2.21 0.82 -2.98
C SER A 99 2.26 0.71 -1.46
N GLY A 100 1.73 1.69 -0.75
CA GLY A 100 1.71 1.77 0.71
C GLY A 100 2.07 3.17 1.22
N ILE A 101 2.53 3.32 2.46
CA ILE A 101 2.68 2.27 3.48
C ILE A 101 1.31 1.94 4.06
N ASN A 102 0.87 0.69 3.90
CA ASN A 102 -0.43 0.27 4.38
C ASN A 102 -0.51 0.29 5.92
N TYR A 103 -1.66 0.72 6.43
CA TYR A 103 -1.99 0.70 7.85
C TYR A 103 -2.42 -0.71 8.29
N GLY A 104 -1.46 -1.56 8.63
CA GLY A 104 -1.65 -2.98 8.95
C GLY A 104 -0.89 -3.91 7.99
N GLU A 105 -0.61 -5.11 8.45
CA GLU A 105 0.19 -6.09 7.71
C GLU A 105 -0.58 -6.72 6.54
N ASN A 106 0.15 -7.03 5.46
CA ASN A 106 -0.33 -7.83 4.34
C ASN A 106 0.45 -9.15 4.28
N ILE A 107 0.12 -10.04 5.22
CA ILE A 107 0.77 -11.34 5.43
C ILE A 107 -0.22 -12.51 5.30
N GLY A 108 0.30 -13.73 5.27
CA GLY A 108 -0.51 -14.96 5.25
C GLY A 108 -1.24 -15.22 3.93
N ALA A 109 -2.04 -16.27 3.88
CA ALA A 109 -2.73 -16.69 2.66
C ALA A 109 -3.78 -15.68 2.16
N THR A 110 -4.21 -14.76 3.02
CA THR A 110 -5.22 -13.74 2.72
C THR A 110 -4.67 -12.51 2.00
N ILE A 111 -3.36 -12.49 1.67
CA ILE A 111 -2.70 -11.37 0.97
C ILE A 111 -3.38 -11.02 -0.36
N THR A 112 -4.03 -11.97 -1.01
CA THR A 112 -4.71 -11.75 -2.31
C THR A 112 -5.90 -10.81 -2.20
N ALA A 113 -6.43 -10.56 -1.01
CA ALA A 113 -7.46 -9.55 -0.78
C ALA A 113 -6.90 -8.11 -0.68
N SER A 114 -5.59 -7.94 -0.52
CA SER A 114 -4.95 -6.65 -0.28
C SER A 114 -5.05 -5.72 -1.48
N GLY A 115 -5.56 -4.50 -1.27
CA GLY A 115 -5.54 -3.43 -2.27
C GLY A 115 -4.13 -2.90 -2.50
N THR A 116 -3.32 -2.81 -1.44
CA THR A 116 -1.89 -2.43 -1.53
C THR A 116 -1.13 -3.36 -2.47
N VAL A 117 -1.27 -4.68 -2.27
CA VAL A 117 -0.60 -5.67 -3.13
C VAL A 117 -1.23 -5.69 -4.53
N GLY A 118 -2.55 -5.48 -4.64
CA GLY A 118 -3.24 -5.36 -5.92
C GLY A 118 -2.69 -4.22 -6.79
N ALA A 119 -2.47 -3.04 -6.21
CA ALA A 119 -1.90 -1.90 -6.93
C ALA A 119 -0.45 -2.17 -7.39
N ALA A 120 0.37 -2.80 -6.56
CA ALA A 120 1.71 -3.22 -6.93
C ALA A 120 1.72 -4.29 -8.04
N LEU A 121 0.80 -5.26 -7.99
CA LEU A 121 0.61 -6.27 -9.04
C LEU A 121 0.20 -5.63 -10.38
N GLU A 122 -0.66 -4.60 -10.32
CA GLU A 122 -1.09 -3.90 -11.53
C GLU A 122 0.07 -3.15 -12.17
N ALA A 123 0.86 -2.40 -11.39
CA ALA A 123 2.07 -1.75 -11.90
C ALA A 123 3.06 -2.77 -12.51
N SER A 124 3.27 -3.90 -11.83
CA SER A 124 4.12 -4.98 -12.33
C SER A 124 3.64 -5.58 -13.66
N SER A 125 2.33 -5.62 -13.90
CA SER A 125 1.79 -6.07 -15.19
C SER A 125 2.20 -5.20 -16.39
N PHE A 126 2.54 -3.92 -16.14
CA PHE A 126 3.11 -2.99 -17.13
C PHE A 126 4.65 -3.05 -17.18
N GLY A 127 5.26 -4.04 -16.54
CA GLY A 127 6.72 -4.21 -16.49
C GLY A 127 7.42 -3.23 -15.55
N VAL A 128 6.71 -2.62 -14.61
CA VAL A 128 7.27 -1.72 -13.59
C VAL A 128 7.70 -2.53 -12.36
N PRO A 129 8.96 -2.47 -11.90
CA PRO A 129 9.34 -3.03 -10.61
C PRO A 129 8.45 -2.46 -9.49
N ALA A 130 7.88 -3.33 -8.64
CA ALA A 130 6.88 -2.90 -7.66
C ALA A 130 7.20 -3.37 -6.24
N LEU A 131 7.01 -2.46 -5.28
CA LEU A 131 7.13 -2.68 -3.84
C LEU A 131 5.76 -2.44 -3.19
N ALA A 132 5.14 -3.48 -2.65
CA ALA A 132 4.06 -3.34 -1.69
C ALA A 132 4.68 -3.23 -0.29
N THR A 133 4.32 -2.22 0.49
CA THR A 133 4.89 -1.98 1.83
C THR A 133 3.78 -1.75 2.85
N SER A 134 3.94 -2.35 4.03
CA SER A 134 2.92 -2.42 5.08
C SER A 134 3.58 -2.28 6.45
N TYR A 135 2.89 -1.61 7.38
CA TYR A 135 3.37 -1.41 8.74
C TYR A 135 2.48 -2.16 9.73
N GLN A 136 3.09 -2.93 10.64
CA GLN A 136 2.38 -3.57 11.72
C GLN A 136 1.85 -2.54 12.70
N VAL A 137 0.57 -2.68 13.01
CA VAL A 137 -0.14 -1.85 13.98
C VAL A 137 -0.95 -2.76 14.91
N PRO A 138 -1.34 -2.30 16.11
CA PRO A 138 -2.24 -3.07 16.97
C PRO A 138 -3.51 -3.50 16.23
N ALA A 139 -3.96 -4.75 16.46
CA ALA A 139 -5.06 -5.38 15.74
C ALA A 139 -6.34 -4.52 15.70
N HIS A 140 -6.66 -3.83 16.79
CA HIS A 140 -7.87 -3.01 16.92
C HIS A 140 -7.87 -1.73 16.05
N ILE A 141 -6.71 -1.32 15.53
CA ILE A 141 -6.59 -0.18 14.60
C ILE A 141 -6.16 -0.60 13.19
N SER A 142 -5.85 -1.88 12.95
CA SER A 142 -5.47 -2.37 11.62
C SER A 142 -6.58 -2.11 10.59
N HIS A 143 -6.22 -1.51 9.45
CA HIS A 143 -7.16 -1.09 8.40
C HIS A 143 -8.29 -0.15 8.88
N SER A 144 -8.03 0.61 9.95
CA SER A 144 -8.95 1.64 10.44
C SER A 144 -9.09 2.77 9.41
N ARG A 145 -10.27 3.43 9.41
CA ARG A 145 -10.50 4.72 8.74
C ARG A 145 -10.11 5.90 9.60
N GLU A 146 -9.95 5.66 10.89
CA GLU A 146 -9.49 6.62 11.88
C GLU A 146 -8.03 6.33 12.17
N TYR A 147 -7.17 7.19 11.63
CA TYR A 147 -5.73 7.09 11.85
C TYR A 147 -5.37 7.71 13.19
N VAL A 148 -4.80 6.91 14.09
CA VAL A 148 -4.15 7.45 15.28
C VAL A 148 -2.76 7.94 14.92
N ALA A 149 -2.21 8.84 15.72
CA ALA A 149 -0.82 9.26 15.57
C ALA A 149 0.11 8.06 15.77
N LEU A 150 0.77 7.63 14.69
CA LEU A 150 1.79 6.58 14.70
C LEU A 150 3.15 7.15 14.36
N ASP A 151 4.19 6.56 14.92
CA ASP A 151 5.55 6.77 14.47
C ASP A 151 5.80 5.96 13.19
N TRP A 152 5.90 6.65 12.06
CA TRP A 152 6.17 6.06 10.75
C TRP A 152 7.67 5.97 10.43
N THR A 153 8.55 6.38 11.34
CA THR A 153 9.99 6.55 11.07
C THR A 153 10.62 5.26 10.56
N MET A 154 10.35 4.13 11.22
CA MET A 154 10.93 2.84 10.82
C MET A 154 10.30 2.28 9.55
N ALA A 155 8.99 2.42 9.38
CA ALA A 155 8.32 2.01 8.15
C ALA A 155 8.83 2.82 6.93
N THR A 156 9.04 4.13 7.10
CA THR A 156 9.65 5.03 6.10
C THR A 156 11.07 4.58 5.79
N HIS A 157 11.89 4.35 6.83
CA HIS A 157 13.29 3.93 6.69
C HIS A 157 13.43 2.62 5.90
N PHE A 158 12.73 1.57 6.30
CA PHE A 158 12.83 0.27 5.61
C PHE A 158 12.23 0.30 4.21
N THR A 159 11.17 1.08 3.98
CA THR A 159 10.64 1.30 2.63
C THR A 159 11.69 1.96 1.73
N GLN A 160 12.38 3.00 2.22
CA GLN A 160 13.45 3.66 1.48
C GLN A 160 14.61 2.71 1.19
N VAL A 161 15.10 1.96 2.18
CA VAL A 161 16.21 1.01 2.03
C VAL A 161 15.90 -0.05 0.97
N VAL A 162 14.70 -0.62 0.99
CA VAL A 162 14.29 -1.65 0.01
C VAL A 162 14.08 -1.02 -1.37
N ALA A 163 13.42 0.13 -1.46
CA ALA A 163 13.21 0.84 -2.73
C ALA A 163 14.54 1.23 -3.40
N GLU A 164 15.49 1.74 -2.64
CA GLU A 164 16.83 2.09 -3.13
C GLU A 164 17.57 0.84 -3.65
N LYS A 165 17.49 -0.28 -2.93
CA LYS A 165 18.06 -1.55 -3.39
C LYS A 165 17.41 -2.04 -4.68
N MET A 166 16.09 -1.93 -4.81
CA MET A 166 15.37 -2.31 -6.04
C MET A 166 15.76 -1.43 -7.24
N LEU A 167 15.95 -0.13 -7.03
CA LEU A 167 16.39 0.78 -8.09
C LEU A 167 17.82 0.47 -8.57
N ARG A 168 18.71 0.03 -7.66
CA ARG A 168 20.09 -0.32 -8.01
C ARG A 168 20.23 -1.72 -8.62
N ASP A 169 19.61 -2.72 -7.99
CA ASP A 169 19.88 -4.13 -8.25
C ASP A 169 18.75 -4.80 -9.05
N GLY A 170 17.60 -4.14 -9.19
CA GLY A 170 16.38 -4.74 -9.74
C GLY A 170 15.67 -5.68 -8.77
N LEU A 171 14.72 -6.45 -9.30
CA LEU A 171 14.02 -7.49 -8.56
C LEU A 171 14.86 -8.79 -8.50
N PRO A 172 14.77 -9.56 -7.41
CA PRO A 172 15.30 -10.92 -7.39
C PRO A 172 14.75 -11.76 -8.54
N ALA A 173 15.56 -12.67 -9.08
CA ALA A 173 15.16 -13.51 -10.20
C ALA A 173 13.85 -14.28 -9.92
N GLY A 174 12.88 -14.16 -10.83
CA GLY A 174 11.56 -14.78 -10.71
C GLY A 174 10.56 -14.05 -9.80
N ALA A 175 10.97 -12.97 -9.12
CA ALA A 175 10.05 -12.14 -8.35
C ALA A 175 9.25 -11.20 -9.28
N VAL A 176 7.94 -11.15 -9.08
CA VAL A 176 7.02 -10.22 -9.78
C VAL A 176 6.99 -8.86 -9.07
N LEU A 177 7.07 -8.87 -7.74
CA LEU A 177 7.12 -7.71 -6.86
C LEU A 177 7.77 -8.10 -5.54
N LEU A 178 8.10 -7.12 -4.69
CA LEU A 178 8.44 -7.36 -3.28
C LEU A 178 7.30 -6.91 -2.36
N ASN A 179 6.99 -7.72 -1.35
CA ASN A 179 6.04 -7.40 -0.29
C ASN A 179 6.79 -7.23 1.04
N LEU A 180 6.93 -5.99 1.50
CA LEU A 180 7.61 -5.60 2.73
C LEU A 180 6.60 -5.42 3.86
N ASN A 181 6.84 -6.07 4.99
CA ASN A 181 6.08 -5.86 6.23
C ASN A 181 7.06 -5.44 7.33
N VAL A 182 6.84 -4.26 7.90
CA VAL A 182 7.70 -3.69 8.94
C VAL A 182 7.04 -3.87 10.30
N PRO A 183 7.69 -4.56 11.27
CA PRO A 183 7.12 -4.74 12.60
C PRO A 183 7.12 -3.43 13.39
N VAL A 184 6.15 -3.27 14.30
CA VAL A 184 5.96 -2.03 15.10
C VAL A 184 7.16 -1.70 15.99
N ASN A 185 7.94 -2.72 16.38
CA ASN A 185 9.12 -2.60 17.21
C ASN A 185 10.43 -2.63 16.42
N ALA A 186 10.38 -2.42 15.09
CA ALA A 186 11.58 -2.34 14.27
C ALA A 186 12.53 -1.24 14.78
N THR A 187 13.82 -1.47 14.61
CA THR A 187 14.89 -0.49 14.83
C THR A 187 15.74 -0.40 13.56
N PRO A 188 16.63 0.59 13.42
CA PRO A 188 17.53 0.65 12.26
C PRO A 188 18.44 -0.59 12.12
N GLN A 189 18.63 -1.36 13.20
CA GLN A 189 19.42 -2.60 13.21
C GLN A 189 18.57 -3.86 12.98
N THR A 190 17.25 -3.74 12.87
CA THR A 190 16.39 -4.90 12.57
C THR A 190 16.78 -5.48 11.21
N PRO A 191 17.12 -6.79 11.13
CA PRO A 191 17.56 -7.39 9.89
C PRO A 191 16.41 -7.53 8.90
N ILE A 192 16.66 -7.23 7.63
CA ILE A 192 15.74 -7.54 6.53
C ILE A 192 15.88 -9.03 6.18
N GLN A 193 14.80 -9.78 6.28
CA GLN A 193 14.78 -11.22 6.01
C GLN A 193 13.93 -11.52 4.79
N GLN A 194 14.49 -12.24 3.81
CA GLN A 194 13.72 -12.77 2.70
C GLN A 194 12.90 -13.98 3.18
N THR A 195 11.62 -13.98 2.87
CA THR A 195 10.69 -15.03 3.27
C THR A 195 9.93 -15.59 2.07
N ARG A 196 9.12 -16.62 2.32
CA ARG A 196 8.14 -17.15 1.37
C ARG A 196 6.73 -16.84 1.86
N GLN A 197 5.78 -16.73 0.94
CA GLN A 197 4.38 -16.51 1.30
C GLN A 197 3.89 -17.63 2.22
N SER A 198 3.39 -17.24 3.40
CA SER A 198 2.78 -18.17 4.34
C SER A 198 1.44 -18.67 3.82
N ARG A 199 1.12 -19.95 4.09
CA ARG A 199 -0.18 -20.57 3.79
C ARG A 199 -1.19 -20.42 4.93
N HIS A 200 -0.78 -19.87 6.07
CA HIS A 200 -1.66 -19.64 7.21
C HIS A 200 -2.58 -18.44 6.96
N LEU A 201 -3.83 -18.56 7.36
CA LEU A 201 -4.77 -17.44 7.35
C LEU A 201 -4.30 -16.39 8.36
N TYR A 202 -4.23 -15.13 7.95
CA TYR A 202 -3.98 -14.03 8.88
C TYR A 202 -5.24 -13.68 9.70
N TYR A 203 -6.41 -13.98 9.14
CA TYR A 203 -7.69 -13.78 9.82
C TYR A 203 -8.70 -14.84 9.40
N THR A 204 -9.66 -15.09 10.28
CA THR A 204 -10.82 -15.94 10.04
C THR A 204 -12.10 -15.11 10.04
N TRP A 205 -13.14 -15.64 9.42
CA TRP A 205 -14.49 -15.09 9.50
C TRP A 205 -15.23 -15.74 10.65
N MET A 206 -15.72 -14.92 11.59
CA MET A 206 -16.63 -15.37 12.64
C MET A 206 -18.06 -14.98 12.28
N LYS A 207 -18.97 -15.95 12.38
CA LYS A 207 -20.41 -15.69 12.25
C LYS A 207 -20.91 -15.13 13.58
N LEU A 208 -21.41 -13.90 13.58
CA LEU A 208 -22.02 -13.32 14.76
C LEU A 208 -23.41 -13.93 15.00
N PRO A 209 -23.88 -13.96 16.26
CA PRO A 209 -25.23 -14.39 16.58
C PRO A 209 -26.28 -13.60 15.77
N PRO A 210 -27.43 -14.22 15.43
CA PRO A 210 -28.53 -13.51 14.77
C PRO A 210 -29.00 -12.34 15.62
N THR A 211 -29.31 -11.22 14.97
CA THR A 211 -30.00 -10.11 15.62
C THR A 211 -31.49 -10.45 15.78
N THR A 212 -32.13 -9.87 16.81
CA THR A 212 -33.56 -10.12 17.11
C THR A 212 -34.51 -9.52 16.09
N ASP A 213 -34.02 -8.70 15.17
CA ASP A 213 -34.77 -8.01 14.12
C ASP A 213 -34.95 -8.82 12.83
N GLY A 214 -34.46 -10.07 12.80
CA GLY A 214 -34.56 -10.93 11.62
C GLY A 214 -33.58 -10.59 10.50
N ALA A 215 -32.61 -9.70 10.73
CA ALA A 215 -31.56 -9.41 9.76
C ALA A 215 -30.63 -10.64 9.58
N PRO A 216 -30.01 -10.81 8.40
CA PRO A 216 -29.06 -11.89 8.17
C PRO A 216 -27.87 -11.79 9.15
N PRO A 217 -27.29 -12.93 9.54
CA PRO A 217 -26.15 -12.95 10.46
C PRO A 217 -24.98 -12.19 9.85
N ARG A 218 -24.37 -11.32 10.65
CA ARG A 218 -23.19 -10.54 10.23
C ARG A 218 -21.93 -11.41 10.36
N LEU A 219 -20.98 -11.20 9.45
CA LEU A 219 -19.64 -11.78 9.56
C LEU A 219 -18.68 -10.73 10.11
N GLN A 220 -17.81 -11.13 11.04
CA GLN A 220 -16.75 -10.29 11.57
C GLN A 220 -15.39 -10.91 11.30
N LYS A 221 -14.43 -10.08 10.90
CA LYS A 221 -13.03 -10.46 10.73
C LYS A 221 -12.39 -10.62 12.10
N HIS A 222 -11.75 -11.77 12.34
CA HIS A 222 -10.96 -12.04 13.54
C HIS A 222 -9.51 -12.28 13.13
N ILE A 223 -8.58 -11.43 13.56
CA ILE A 223 -7.15 -11.64 13.29
C ILE A 223 -6.70 -12.86 14.11
N VAL A 224 -6.06 -13.81 13.45
CA VAL A 224 -5.54 -15.03 14.09
C VAL A 224 -4.11 -14.74 14.51
N HIS A 225 -3.86 -14.65 15.82
CA HIS A 225 -2.50 -14.60 16.31
C HIS A 225 -1.94 -16.03 16.43
N PRO A 226 -0.64 -16.28 16.20
CA PRO A 226 -0.05 -17.62 16.31
C PRO A 226 -0.17 -18.27 17.70
N THR A 227 -0.66 -17.53 18.70
CA THR A 227 -0.89 -17.98 20.08
C THR A 227 -2.35 -18.35 20.37
N ASP A 228 -3.25 -18.24 19.38
CA ASP A 228 -4.66 -18.63 19.48
C ASP A 228 -4.89 -20.12 19.14
#